data_AF-A0A924SHV3-F1
#
_entry.id   AF-A0A924SHV3-F1
#
_cell.length_a   1.000
_cell.length_b   1.000
_cell.length_c   1.000
_cell.angle_alpha   90.00
_cell.angle_beta   90.00
_cell.angle_gamma   90.00
#
_symmetry.space_group_name_H-M   'P 1'
#
loop_
_entity.id
_entity.type
_entity.pdbx_description
1 polymer ?
#
loop_
_entity_poly.entity_id
_entity_poly.type
_entity_poly.pdbx_seq_one_letter_code
_entity_poly.pdbx_strand_id
1 'polypeptide(L)'
;MTNATPLKVRNQRPKQNFFTPARLGIYAFLLMSALFFLLPLYVMVVTSLKPMEEIRLGQIFALPSQPTIDAWVVAWSSACTGLECTGIQVGFWNSLKIVIPSAALSIFIGALNGYALAYWRRPWAGWFFGILLLGAFIPYQVHLYPLVRG
;
A
#
# COMPACT_ATOMS: atom_id res chain seq x y z
N MET A 1 46.22 -5.14 -44.96
CA MET A 1 46.38 -4.66 -43.58
C MET A 1 45.53 -3.40 -43.42
N THR A 2 44.24 -3.56 -43.13
CA THR A 2 43.31 -2.45 -42.91
C THR A 2 43.27 -2.15 -41.41
N ASN A 3 43.95 -1.09 -41.00
CA ASN A 3 43.97 -0.63 -39.61
C ASN A 3 42.58 -0.12 -39.22
N ALA A 4 41.91 -0.83 -38.31
CA ALA A 4 40.67 -0.37 -37.70
C ALA A 4 40.98 0.72 -36.67
N THR A 5 40.48 1.93 -36.92
CA THR A 5 40.52 3.06 -35.98
C THR A 5 39.55 2.77 -34.83
N PRO A 6 39.98 2.82 -33.54
CA PRO A 6 39.07 2.53 -32.44
C PRO A 6 38.08 3.69 -32.27
N LEU A 7 36.78 3.38 -32.29
CA LEU A 7 35.71 4.34 -31.99
C LEU A 7 35.74 4.67 -30.50
N LYS A 8 36.12 5.90 -30.17
CA LYS A 8 36.07 6.45 -28.80
C LYS A 8 34.62 6.73 -28.42
N VAL A 9 33.95 5.75 -27.79
CA VAL A 9 32.60 5.93 -27.22
C VAL A 9 32.71 6.90 -26.04
N ARG A 10 32.48 8.19 -26.31
CA ARG A 10 32.49 9.24 -25.29
C ARG A 10 31.20 9.13 -24.47
N ASN A 11 31.23 8.32 -23.41
CA ASN A 11 30.11 8.15 -22.49
C ASN A 11 30.01 9.37 -21.55
N GLN A 12 29.52 10.50 -22.04
CA GLN A 12 29.19 11.66 -21.23
C GLN A 12 27.80 11.46 -20.62
N ARG A 13 27.76 10.90 -19.41
CA ARG A 13 26.56 11.00 -18.58
C ARG A 13 26.31 12.49 -18.31
N PRO A 14 25.15 13.07 -18.65
CA PRO A 14 24.89 14.47 -18.38
C PRO A 14 25.03 14.72 -16.87
N LYS A 15 25.87 15.69 -16.48
CA LYS A 15 25.94 16.16 -15.09
C LYS A 15 24.57 16.72 -14.75
N GLN A 16 23.79 15.96 -13.99
CA GLN A 16 22.45 16.34 -13.58
C GLN A 16 22.55 17.47 -12.57
N ASN A 17 22.42 18.72 -13.02
CA ASN A 17 22.29 19.85 -12.11
C ASN A 17 20.98 19.69 -11.33
N PHE A 18 21.10 19.57 -10.00
CA PHE A 18 19.97 19.41 -9.08
C PHE A 18 18.99 20.60 -9.13
N PHE A 19 19.46 21.79 -9.50
CA PHE A 19 18.70 23.03 -9.51
C PHE A 19 18.28 23.46 -10.93
N THR A 20 17.50 22.62 -11.61
CA THR A 20 16.77 23.06 -12.81
C THR A 20 15.36 23.52 -12.36
N PRO A 21 14.83 24.67 -12.83
CA PRO A 21 13.51 25.16 -12.42
C PRO A 21 12.38 24.14 -12.66
N ALA A 22 12.49 23.31 -13.69
CA ALA A 22 11.58 22.18 -13.93
C ALA A 22 11.57 21.16 -12.78
N ARG A 23 12.74 20.82 -12.22
CA ARG A 23 12.85 19.91 -11.06
C ARG A 23 12.28 20.53 -9.80
N LEU A 24 12.50 21.83 -9.59
CA LEU A 24 11.90 22.56 -8.47
C LEU A 24 10.37 22.51 -8.53
N GLY A 25 9.78 22.72 -9.71
CA GLY A 25 8.34 22.59 -9.93
C GLY A 25 7.80 21.18 -9.63
N ILE A 26 8.51 20.14 -10.10
CA ILE A 26 8.16 18.74 -9.81
C ILE A 26 8.21 18.45 -8.30
N TYR A 27 9.26 18.88 -7.61
CA TYR A 27 9.38 18.68 -6.16
C TYR A 27 8.35 19.47 -5.37
N ALA A 28 8.04 20.70 -5.77
CA ALA A 28 6.98 21.50 -5.15
C ALA A 28 5.61 20.83 -5.30
N PHE A 29 5.30 20.33 -6.50
CA PHE A 29 4.07 19.58 -6.76
C PHE A 29 4.00 18.30 -5.92
N LEU A 30 5.06 17.47 -5.94
CA LEU A 30 5.15 16.25 -5.14
C LEU A 30 4.98 16.53 -3.64
N LEU A 31 5.62 17.58 -3.12
CA LEU A 31 5.51 17.98 -1.72
C LEU A 31 4.08 18.42 -1.37
N MET A 32 3.46 19.25 -2.23
CA MET A 32 2.08 19.70 -2.02
C MET A 32 1.09 18.52 -2.04
N SER A 33 1.23 17.60 -3.01
CA SER A 33 0.43 16.37 -3.07
C SER A 33 0.66 15.50 -1.83
N ALA A 34 1.91 15.30 -1.42
CA ALA A 34 2.24 14.51 -0.23
C ALA A 34 1.60 15.11 1.04
N LEU A 35 1.70 16.43 1.25
CA LEU A 35 1.08 17.11 2.39
C LEU A 35 -0.44 17.00 2.37
N PHE A 36 -1.06 17.12 1.19
CA PHE A 36 -2.51 16.95 1.04
C PHE A 36 -2.97 15.54 1.43
N PHE A 37 -2.27 14.50 0.97
CA PHE A 37 -2.60 13.10 1.31
C PHE A 37 -2.23 12.73 2.76
N LEU A 38 -1.25 13.41 3.37
CA LEU A 38 -0.88 13.22 4.77
C LEU A 38 -1.84 13.90 5.75
N LEU A 39 -2.60 14.90 5.32
CA LEU A 39 -3.54 15.63 6.19
C LEU A 39 -4.53 14.72 6.94
N PRO A 40 -5.26 13.77 6.32
CA PRO A 40 -6.14 12.87 7.06
C PRO A 40 -5.38 11.95 8.02
N LEU A 41 -4.17 11.50 7.65
CA LEU A 41 -3.33 10.68 8.52
C LEU A 41 -2.84 11.49 9.74
N TYR A 42 -2.47 12.75 9.55
CA TYR A 42 -2.13 13.67 10.63
C TYR A 42 -3.29 13.80 11.62
N VAL A 43 -4.50 14.06 11.12
CA VAL A 43 -5.70 14.18 11.97
C VAL A 43 -5.96 12.88 12.73
N MET A 44 -5.87 11.71 12.08
CA MET A 44 -6.06 10.42 12.74
C MET A 44 -5.03 10.16 13.85
N VAL A 45 -3.75 10.48 13.61
CA VAL A 45 -2.69 10.28 14.61
C VAL A 45 -2.87 11.22 15.78
N VAL A 46 -3.09 12.52 15.53
CA VAL A 46 -3.30 13.52 16.57
C VAL A 46 -4.53 13.18 17.42
N THR A 47 -5.64 12.79 16.79
CA THR A 47 -6.85 12.40 17.52
C THR A 47 -6.69 11.10 18.31
N SER A 48 -5.91 10.13 17.83
CA SER A 48 -5.63 8.89 18.57
C SER A 48 -4.86 9.09 19.87
N LEU A 49 -4.16 10.23 20.01
CA LEU A 49 -3.36 10.59 21.18
C LEU A 49 -4.07 11.60 22.10
N LYS A 50 -5.23 12.14 21.70
CA LYS A 50 -6.01 13.06 22.53
C LYS A 50 -6.84 12.30 23.55
N PRO A 51 -6.96 12.80 24.79
CA PRO A 51 -7.89 12.24 25.75
C PRO A 51 -9.34 12.63 25.39
N MET A 52 -10.32 11.90 25.94
CA MET A 52 -11.73 12.02 25.53
C MET A 52 -12.31 13.41 25.78
N GLU A 53 -11.90 14.07 26.85
CA GLU A 53 -12.26 15.45 27.19
C GLU A 53 -11.82 16.45 26.10
N GLU A 54 -10.64 16.26 25.50
CA GLU A 54 -10.12 17.16 24.47
C GLU A 54 -10.80 16.90 23.12
N ILE A 55 -11.12 15.64 22.80
CA ILE A 55 -11.88 15.28 21.60
C ILE A 55 -13.26 15.94 21.61
N ARG A 56 -13.92 16.01 22.77
CA ARG A 56 -15.24 16.62 22.95
C ARG A 56 -15.25 18.14 22.74
N LEU A 57 -14.09 18.81 22.81
CA LEU A 57 -13.96 20.25 22.56
C LEU A 57 -13.97 20.61 21.06
N GLY A 58 -13.95 19.62 20.15
CA GLY A 58 -14.10 19.84 18.71
C GLY A 58 -12.88 20.45 18.01
N GLN A 59 -11.72 20.52 18.67
CA GLN A 59 -10.49 21.07 18.10
C GLN A 59 -9.70 20.01 17.32
N ILE A 60 -10.18 19.69 16.11
CA ILE A 60 -9.69 18.56 15.30
C ILE A 60 -8.27 18.80 14.74
N PHE A 61 -7.91 20.05 14.42
CA PHE A 61 -6.60 20.40 13.85
C PHE A 61 -5.53 20.76 14.89
N ALA A 62 -5.94 21.05 16.13
CA ALA A 62 -5.02 21.42 17.19
C ALA A 62 -4.20 20.21 17.65
N LEU A 63 -2.92 20.42 17.96
CA LEU A 63 -2.07 19.41 18.59
C LEU A 63 -2.64 19.02 19.98
N PRO A 64 -2.39 17.79 20.46
CA PRO A 64 -2.87 17.35 21.76
C PRO A 64 -2.19 18.17 22.87
N SER A 65 -2.99 18.72 23.79
CA SER A 65 -2.46 19.45 24.94
C SER A 65 -1.79 18.54 25.95
N GLN A 66 -2.35 17.32 26.10
CA GLN A 66 -1.84 16.26 26.96
C GLN A 66 -1.87 14.94 26.18
N PRO A 67 -0.80 14.59 25.45
CA PRO A 67 -0.78 13.34 24.68
C PRO A 67 -0.81 12.12 25.62
N THR A 68 -1.73 11.19 25.36
CA THR A 68 -1.84 9.92 26.08
C THR A 68 -1.90 8.72 25.12
N ILE A 69 -1.46 7.55 25.61
CA ILE A 69 -1.50 6.25 24.91
C ILE A 69 -2.64 5.37 25.48
N ASP A 70 -3.39 5.87 26.47
CA ASP A 70 -4.45 5.10 27.13
C ASP A 70 -5.48 4.55 26.13
N ALA A 71 -5.86 5.35 25.12
CA ALA A 71 -6.76 4.93 24.06
C ALA A 71 -6.22 3.71 23.29
N TRP A 72 -4.90 3.62 23.05
CA TRP A 72 -4.27 2.48 22.40
C TRP A 72 -4.27 1.23 23.28
N VAL A 73 -3.96 1.38 24.57
CA VAL A 73 -3.95 0.25 25.53
C VAL A 73 -5.35 -0.32 25.69
N VAL A 74 -6.35 0.55 25.83
CA VAL A 74 -7.76 0.17 25.92
C VAL A 74 -8.19 -0.51 24.62
N ALA A 75 -7.92 0.09 23.45
CA ALA A 75 -8.24 -0.50 22.16
C ALA A 75 -7.63 -1.89 21.96
N TRP A 76 -6.38 -2.09 22.40
CA TRP A 76 -5.67 -3.34 22.21
C TRP A 76 -6.18 -4.46 23.13
N SER A 77 -6.42 -4.16 24.41
CA SER A 77 -6.57 -5.17 25.47
C SER A 77 -7.96 -5.28 26.10
N SER A 78 -8.76 -4.21 26.09
CA SER A 78 -9.99 -4.14 26.89
C SER A 78 -11.18 -3.51 26.18
N ALA A 79 -11.03 -3.05 24.94
CA ALA A 79 -12.13 -2.55 24.15
C ALA A 79 -13.14 -3.67 23.89
N CYS A 80 -14.42 -3.39 24.15
CA CYS A 80 -15.52 -4.30 23.86
C CYS A 80 -15.86 -4.21 22.36
N THR A 81 -15.32 -5.13 21.57
CA THR A 81 -15.63 -5.27 20.14
C THR A 81 -16.66 -6.37 19.96
N GLY A 82 -17.95 -6.03 20.10
CA GLY A 82 -19.05 -6.99 19.97
C GLY A 82 -19.28 -7.80 21.24
N LEU A 83 -19.10 -9.13 21.17
CA LEU A 83 -19.44 -10.07 22.24
C LEU A 83 -18.33 -10.25 23.29
N GLU A 84 -17.08 -9.91 22.96
CA GLU A 84 -15.93 -10.04 23.87
C GLU A 84 -15.27 -8.69 24.17
N CYS A 85 -14.91 -8.49 25.44
CA CYS A 85 -14.17 -7.32 25.94
C CYS A 85 -12.67 -7.61 26.08
N THR A 86 -12.12 -8.37 25.14
CA THR A 86 -10.69 -8.76 25.11
C THR A 86 -9.86 -7.83 24.22
N GLY A 87 -10.45 -6.76 23.68
CA GLY A 87 -9.79 -5.82 22.77
C GLY A 87 -9.60 -6.36 21.35
N ILE A 88 -8.94 -5.56 20.51
CA ILE A 88 -8.75 -5.84 19.07
C ILE A 88 -7.68 -6.93 18.83
N GLN A 89 -6.85 -7.23 19.83
CA GLN A 89 -5.72 -8.17 19.71
C GLN A 89 -6.10 -9.55 19.15
N VAL A 90 -7.26 -10.10 19.54
CA VAL A 90 -7.71 -11.42 19.11
C VAL A 90 -8.02 -11.41 17.61
N GLY A 91 -8.77 -10.41 17.15
CA GLY A 91 -9.09 -10.22 15.73
C GLY A 91 -7.83 -10.00 14.91
N PHE A 92 -6.90 -9.18 15.39
CA PHE A 92 -5.62 -8.92 14.72
C PHE A 92 -4.81 -10.19 14.50
N TRP A 93 -4.65 -11.04 15.52
CA TRP A 93 -3.92 -12.30 15.38
C TRP A 93 -4.63 -13.31 14.48
N ASN A 94 -5.96 -13.36 14.50
CA ASN A 94 -6.71 -14.20 13.57
C ASN A 94 -6.53 -13.73 12.13
N SER A 95 -6.56 -12.41 11.88
CA SER A 95 -6.26 -11.85 10.56
C SER A 95 -4.85 -12.19 10.10
N LEU A 96 -3.84 -12.05 10.96
CA LEU A 96 -2.46 -12.43 10.61
C LEU A 96 -2.34 -13.91 10.26
N LYS A 97 -2.97 -14.79 11.06
CA LYS A 97 -2.99 -16.24 10.81
C LYS A 97 -3.65 -16.61 9.48
N ILE A 98 -4.57 -15.80 8.96
CA ILE A 98 -5.24 -16.02 7.67
C ILE A 98 -4.44 -15.39 6.52
N VAL A 99 -4.05 -14.12 6.68
CA VAL A 99 -3.42 -13.32 5.62
C VAL A 99 -2.03 -13.84 5.28
N ILE A 100 -1.21 -14.19 6.28
CA ILE A 100 0.17 -14.64 6.05
C ILE A 100 0.22 -15.89 5.17
N PRO A 101 -0.43 -17.02 5.52
CA PRO A 101 -0.37 -18.21 4.67
C PRO A 101 -1.07 -18.00 3.33
N SER A 102 -2.19 -17.24 3.30
CA SER A 102 -2.90 -16.93 2.06
C SER A 102 -2.02 -16.16 1.08
N ALA A 103 -1.41 -15.06 1.53
CA ALA A 103 -0.53 -14.24 0.70
C ALA A 103 0.72 -15.02 0.26
N ALA A 104 1.34 -15.78 1.16
CA ALA A 104 2.51 -16.60 0.83
C ALA A 104 2.19 -17.64 -0.25
N LEU A 105 1.06 -18.35 -0.11
CA LEU A 105 0.63 -19.35 -1.08
C LEU A 105 0.24 -18.70 -2.42
N SER A 106 -0.47 -17.56 -2.40
CA SER A 106 -0.83 -16.83 -3.62
C SER A 106 0.40 -16.31 -4.38
N ILE A 107 1.39 -15.76 -3.67
CA ILE A 107 2.64 -15.29 -4.28
C ILE A 107 3.41 -16.48 -4.85
N PHE A 108 3.51 -17.59 -4.12
CA PHE A 108 4.20 -18.79 -4.58
C PHE A 108 3.59 -19.35 -5.87
N ILE A 109 2.27 -19.57 -5.88
CA ILE A 109 1.56 -20.08 -7.06
C ILE A 109 1.65 -19.06 -8.21
N GLY A 110 1.47 -17.77 -7.93
CA GLY A 110 1.55 -16.71 -8.92
C GLY A 110 2.94 -16.61 -9.57
N ALA A 111 4.01 -16.73 -8.78
CA ALA A 111 5.39 -16.69 -9.25
C ALA A 111 5.72 -17.92 -10.13
N LEU A 112 5.27 -19.11 -9.74
CA LEU A 112 5.46 -20.33 -10.55
C LEU A 112 4.75 -20.24 -11.90
N ASN A 113 3.48 -19.85 -11.90
CA ASN A 113 2.70 -19.71 -13.14
C ASN A 113 3.22 -18.56 -14.01
N GLY A 114 3.60 -17.43 -13.40
CA GLY A 114 4.20 -16.30 -14.11
C GLY A 114 5.53 -16.66 -14.76
N TYR A 115 6.38 -17.42 -14.06
CA TYR A 115 7.63 -17.93 -14.61
C TYR A 115 7.38 -18.88 -15.79
N ALA A 116 6.48 -19.85 -15.64
CA ALA A 116 6.14 -20.79 -16.71
C ALA A 116 5.62 -20.07 -17.97
N LEU A 117 4.75 -19.07 -17.80
CA LEU A 117 4.20 -18.31 -18.92
C LEU A 117 5.24 -17.40 -19.60
N ALA A 118 6.18 -16.83 -18.83
CA ALA A 118 7.25 -15.99 -19.38
C ALA A 118 8.20 -16.75 -20.32
N TYR A 119 8.45 -18.04 -20.07
CA TYR A 119 9.27 -18.89 -20.93
C TYR A 119 8.47 -19.60 -22.05
N TRP A 120 7.14 -19.50 -22.05
CA TRP A 120 6.27 -20.16 -23.02
C TRP A 120 6.26 -19.40 -24.37
N ARG A 121 6.93 -19.96 -25.40
CA ARG A 121 7.10 -19.31 -26.72
C ARG A 121 5.93 -19.44 -27.71
N ARG A 122 4.83 -20.11 -27.35
CA ARG A 122 3.67 -20.35 -28.24
C ARG A 122 2.77 -19.09 -28.35
N PRO A 123 2.24 -18.76 -29.54
CA PRO A 123 1.32 -17.62 -29.75
C PRO A 123 0.05 -17.63 -28.88
N TRP A 124 -0.39 -18.79 -28.39
CA TRP A 124 -1.57 -18.91 -27.52
C TRP A 124 -1.32 -18.36 -26.10
N ALA A 125 -0.06 -18.21 -25.67
CA ALA A 125 0.28 -17.66 -24.37
C ALA A 125 -0.29 -16.24 -24.15
N GLY A 126 -0.35 -15.43 -25.21
CA GLY A 126 -0.94 -14.08 -25.15
C GLY A 126 -2.44 -14.09 -24.87
N TRP A 127 -3.19 -15.03 -25.45
CA TRP A 127 -4.62 -15.21 -25.18
C TRP A 127 -4.88 -15.68 -23.74
N PHE A 128 -4.10 -16.64 -23.24
CA PHE A 128 -4.18 -17.08 -21.84
C PHE A 128 -3.88 -15.95 -20.87
N PHE A 129 -2.84 -15.16 -21.12
CA PHE A 129 -2.51 -13.98 -20.31
C PHE A 129 -3.66 -12.96 -20.30
N GLY A 130 -4.27 -12.70 -21.46
CA GLY A 130 -5.41 -11.79 -21.59
C GLY A 130 -6.62 -12.23 -20.76
N ILE A 131 -6.97 -13.52 -20.79
CA ILE A 131 -8.07 -14.08 -19.99
C ILE A 131 -7.79 -13.94 -18.48
N LEU A 132 -6.56 -14.20 -18.05
CA LEU A 132 -6.16 -14.01 -16.66
C LEU A 132 -6.27 -12.54 -16.21
N LEU A 133 -5.85 -11.60 -17.06
CA LEU A 133 -6.04 -10.17 -16.79
C LEU A 133 -7.52 -9.80 -16.67
N LEU A 134 -8.34 -10.24 -17.62
CA LEU A 134 -9.78 -9.98 -17.58
C LEU A 134 -10.44 -10.54 -16.31
N GLY A 135 -10.01 -11.72 -15.85
CA GLY A 135 -10.43 -12.30 -14.58
C GLY A 135 -10.10 -11.44 -13.37
N ALA A 136 -8.94 -10.78 -13.36
CA ALA A 136 -8.53 -9.89 -12.27
C ALA A 136 -9.37 -8.59 -12.17
N PHE A 137 -10.04 -8.20 -13.27
CA PHE A 137 -10.96 -7.05 -13.29
C PHE A 137 -12.40 -7.42 -12.92
N ILE A 138 -12.70 -8.68 -12.59
CA ILE A 138 -14.04 -9.07 -12.14
C ILE A 138 -14.35 -8.35 -10.82
N PRO A 139 -15.45 -7.58 -10.75
CA PRO A 139 -15.78 -6.82 -9.56
C PRO A 139 -16.11 -7.75 -8.40
N TYR A 140 -15.57 -7.44 -7.22
CA TYR A 140 -15.76 -8.22 -5.99
C TYR A 140 -17.24 -8.48 -5.65
N GLN A 141 -18.12 -7.56 -6.05
CA GLN A 141 -19.57 -7.66 -5.86
C GLN A 141 -20.19 -8.92 -6.50
N VAL A 142 -19.68 -9.36 -7.65
CA VAL A 142 -20.18 -10.57 -8.32
C VAL A 142 -19.77 -11.83 -7.57
N HIS A 143 -18.59 -11.82 -6.94
CA HIS A 143 -18.07 -12.95 -6.16
C HIS A 143 -18.75 -13.09 -4.79
N LEU A 144 -19.15 -11.96 -4.18
CA LEU A 144 -19.86 -11.96 -2.90
C LEU A 144 -21.30 -12.46 -2.97
N TYR A 145 -22.00 -12.19 -4.08
CA TYR A 145 -23.43 -12.53 -4.23
C TYR A 145 -23.78 -14.00 -3.89
N PRO A 146 -23.02 -15.02 -4.35
CA PRO A 146 -23.29 -16.42 -3.99
C PRO A 146 -22.94 -16.80 -2.55
N LEU A 147 -22.07 -16.04 -1.86
CA LEU A 147 -21.67 -16.33 -0.48
C LEU A 147 -22.69 -15.83 0.56
N VAL A 148 -23.55 -14.89 0.17
CA VAL A 148 -24.55 -14.27 1.06
C VAL A 148 -25.95 -14.89 0.88
N ARG A 149 -26.23 -15.49 -0.28
CA ARG A 149 -27.54 -16.07 -0.63
C ARG A 149 -27.62 -17.61 -0.57
N GLY A 150 -26.55 -18.30 -0.19
CA GLY A 150 -26.52 -19.76 0.05
C GLY A 150 -26.48 -20.06 1.54
#